data_AF-A0A6B3HGS1-F1
#
_entry.id   AF-A0A6B3HGS1-F1
#
_cell.length_a   1.000
_cell.length_b   1.000
_cell.length_c   1.000
_cell.angle_alpha   90.00
_cell.angle_beta   90.00
_cell.angle_gamma   90.00
#
_symmetry.space_group_name_H-M   'P 1'
#
loop_
_entity.id
_entity.type
_entity.pdbx_description
1 polymer ?
#
loop_
_entity_poly.entity_id
_entity_poly.type
_entity_poly.pdbx_seq_one_letter_code
_entity_poly.pdbx_strand_id
1 'polypeptide(L)' 'ATAFLELAVRAGDQVGCDQVEELTLEAPLVLPPGGAVALQLTVGSPDASGTRPLSVHARAADDGPDAPWTRHAS' A
#
# COMPACT_ATOMS: atom_id res chain seq x y z
N ALA A 1 11.78 -1.35 -2.24
CA ALA A 1 11.28 -2.37 -1.29
C ALA A 1 10.94 -1.74 0.05
N THR A 2 11.91 -1.17 0.78
CA THR A 2 11.72 -0.63 2.16
C THR A 2 10.63 0.44 2.29
N ALA A 3 10.42 1.27 1.26
CA ALA A 3 9.36 2.28 1.28
C ALA A 3 7.95 1.70 1.49
N PHE A 4 7.66 0.50 0.94
CA PHE A 4 6.35 -0.13 1.16
C PHE A 4 6.20 -0.65 2.59
N LEU A 5 7.28 -1.15 3.19
CA LEU A 5 7.28 -1.56 4.59
C LEU A 5 7.01 -0.37 5.52
N GLU A 6 7.66 0.76 5.27
CA GLU A 6 7.40 2.01 6.01
C GLU A 6 5.93 2.44 5.91
N LEU A 7 5.36 2.43 4.70
CA LEU A 7 3.94 2.76 4.50
C LEU A 7 3.01 1.75 5.19
N ALA A 8 3.36 0.47 5.18
CA ALA A 8 2.60 -0.59 5.84
C ALA A 8 2.58 -0.42 7.36
N VAL A 9 3.73 -0.16 7.99
CA VAL A 9 3.83 0.14 9.43
C VAL A 9 3.01 1.39 9.75
N ARG A 10 3.17 2.46 8.95
CA ARG A 10 2.43 3.70 9.14
C ARG A 10 0.91 3.54 9.03
N ALA A 11 0.44 2.64 8.16
CA ALA A 11 -0.97 2.29 8.04
C ALA A 11 -1.45 1.41 9.21
N GLY A 12 -0.63 0.46 9.64
CA GLY A 12 -0.87 -0.35 10.84
C GLY A 12 -1.06 0.50 12.08
N ASP A 13 -0.21 1.50 12.30
CA ASP A 13 -0.31 2.44 13.42
C ASP A 13 -1.68 3.14 13.48
N GLN A 14 -2.33 3.38 12.33
CA GLN A 14 -3.66 4.01 12.30
C GLN A 14 -4.78 3.10 12.79
N VAL A 15 -4.55 1.79 12.83
CA VAL A 15 -5.52 0.77 13.27
C VAL A 15 -5.08 0.03 14.53
N GLY A 16 -4.00 0.47 15.17
CA GLY A 16 -3.46 -0.16 16.38
C GLY A 16 -2.69 -1.45 16.13
N CYS A 17 -2.09 -1.61 14.95
CA CYS A 17 -1.22 -2.74 14.60
C CYS A 17 0.22 -2.23 14.39
N ASP A 18 1.16 -2.62 15.24
CA ASP A 18 2.55 -2.15 15.23
C ASP A 18 3.52 -3.13 14.52
N GLN A 19 3.02 -4.29 14.09
CA GLN A 19 3.80 -5.34 13.44
C GLN A 19 3.28 -5.67 12.04
N VAL A 20 4.22 -5.84 11.11
CA VAL A 20 3.98 -6.46 9.81
C VAL A 20 4.46 -7.91 9.88
N GLU A 21 3.53 -8.86 9.75
CA GLU A 21 3.82 -10.29 9.79
C GLU A 21 4.49 -10.77 8.49
N GLU A 22 3.93 -10.37 7.34
CA GLU A 22 4.43 -10.65 6.01
C GLU A 22 4.19 -9.43 5.10
N LEU A 23 5.06 -9.23 4.12
CA LEU A 23 4.86 -8.25 3.05
C LEU A 23 5.41 -8.80 1.74
N THR A 24 4.52 -9.09 0.80
CA THR A 24 4.90 -9.54 -0.54
C THR A 24 5.04 -8.35 -1.47
N LEU A 25 6.15 -8.28 -2.21
CA LEU A 25 6.36 -7.28 -3.25
C LEU A 25 5.91 -7.85 -4.60
N GLU A 26 4.89 -7.23 -5.21
CA GLU A 26 4.26 -7.75 -6.43
C GLU A 26 4.75 -7.03 -7.68
N ALA A 27 4.91 -5.71 -7.61
CA ALA A 27 5.33 -4.89 -8.75
C ALA A 27 6.17 -3.68 -8.30
N PRO A 28 7.18 -3.25 -9.09
CA PRO A 28 7.93 -2.03 -8.78
C PRO A 28 7.03 -0.79 -8.93
N LEU A 29 7.21 0.20 -8.05
CA LEU A 29 6.62 1.53 -8.21
C LEU A 29 7.59 2.42 -9.00
N VAL A 30 7.23 2.71 -10.25
CA VAL A 30 8.01 3.61 -11.12
C VAL A 30 7.52 5.03 -10.92
N LEU A 31 8.43 5.93 -10.55
CA LEU A 31 8.12 7.35 -10.39
C LEU A 31 8.28 8.09 -11.72
N PRO A 32 7.24 8.80 -12.20
CA PRO A 32 7.34 9.58 -13.43
C PRO A 32 8.30 10.77 -13.24
N PRO A 33 9.18 11.07 -14.22
CA PRO A 33 10.06 12.24 -14.15
C PRO A 33 9.25 13.53 -14.00
N GLY A 34 9.46 14.28 -12.92
CA GLY A 34 8.76 15.54 -12.65
C GLY A 34 7.26 15.39 -12.37
N GLY A 35 6.76 14.16 -12.22
CA GLY A 35 5.36 13.89 -11.88
C GLY A 35 5.20 13.33 -10.47
N ALA A 36 3.98 12.96 -10.13
CA ALA A 36 3.64 12.32 -8.86
C ALA A 36 2.85 11.03 -9.09
N VAL A 37 2.78 10.21 -8.05
CA VAL A 37 1.89 9.05 -7.98
C VAL A 37 0.91 9.25 -6.85
N ALA A 38 -0.34 8.85 -7.05
CA ALA A 38 -1.28 8.69 -5.96
C ALA A 38 -1.03 7.32 -5.31
N LEU A 39 -1.03 7.27 -3.98
CA LEU A 39 -0.93 6.03 -3.21
C LEU A 39 -2.25 5.77 -2.49
N GLN A 40 -2.68 4.51 -2.49
CA GLN A 40 -3.81 4.04 -1.71
C GLN A 40 -3.40 2.81 -0.92
N LEU A 41 -3.58 2.87 0.39
CA LEU A 41 -3.38 1.74 1.27
C LEU A 41 -4.72 1.30 1.83
N THR A 42 -4.99 0.01 1.76
CA THR A 42 -6.21 -0.59 2.31
C THR A 42 -5.81 -1.53 3.43
N VAL A 43 -6.40 -1.32 4.61
CA VAL A 43 -6.28 -2.24 5.75
C VAL A 43 -7.65 -2.86 5.99
N GLY A 44 -7.72 -4.18 5.92
CA GLY A 44 -8.97 -4.93 6.09
C GLY A 44 -9.43 -5.04 7.55
N SER A 45 -10.59 -5.66 7.70
CA SER A 45 -11.08 -6.14 9.00
C SER A 45 -10.10 -7.15 9.60
N PRO A 46 -10.02 -7.23 10.93
CA PRO A 46 -9.21 -8.25 11.57
C PRO A 46 -9.87 -9.62 11.39
N ASP A 47 -9.06 -10.66 11.27
CA ASP A 47 -9.50 -12.05 11.38
C ASP A 47 -9.58 -12.52 12.85
N ALA A 48 -9.72 -13.82 13.06
CA ALA A 48 -9.82 -14.41 14.40
C ALA A 48 -8.54 -14.29 15.25
N SER A 49 -7.37 -14.14 14.62
CA SER A 49 -6.09 -13.88 15.32
C SER A 49 -5.83 -12.39 15.53
N GLY A 50 -6.69 -11.51 15.01
CA GLY A 50 -6.50 -10.07 15.03
C GLY A 50 -5.63 -9.55 13.89
N THR A 51 -5.21 -10.43 12.97
CA THR A 51 -4.39 -10.08 11.81
C THR A 51 -5.26 -9.38 10.79
N ARG A 52 -4.72 -8.33 10.16
CA ARG A 52 -5.43 -7.52 9.17
C ARG A 52 -4.71 -7.61 7.83
N PRO A 53 -5.40 -7.97 6.74
CA PRO A 53 -4.78 -7.92 5.41
C PRO A 53 -4.52 -6.46 5.03
N LEU A 54 -3.38 -6.21 4.42
CA LEU A 54 -2.97 -4.91 3.88
C LEU A 54 -2.78 -5.03 2.36
N SER A 55 -2.98 -3.93 1.63
CA SER A 55 -2.49 -3.82 0.27
C SER A 55 -2.10 -2.38 -0.05
N VAL A 56 -1.05 -2.22 -0.85
CA VAL A 56 -0.53 -0.94 -1.33
C VAL A 56 -0.76 -0.84 -2.82
N HIS A 57 -1.47 0.19 -3.24
CA HIS A 57 -1.77 0.48 -4.63
C HIS A 57 -1.24 1.84 -5.04
N ALA A 58 -0.90 1.98 -6.32
CA ALA A 58 -0.54 3.26 -6.90
C ALA A 58 -1.10 3.44 -8.31
N ARG A 59 -1.22 4.69 -8.72
CA ARG A 59 -1.45 5.13 -10.11
C ARG A 59 -0.77 6.49 -10.33
N ALA A 60 -0.62 6.94 -11.57
CA ALA A 60 -0.07 8.29 -11.78
C ALA A 60 -1.05 9.34 -11.22
N ALA A 61 -0.53 10.40 -10.63
CA ALA A 61 -1.38 11.43 -10.01
C ALA A 61 -2.23 12.19 -11.04
N ASP A 62 -1.71 12.31 -12.27
CA ASP A 62 -2.35 13.00 -13.39
C ASP A 62 -3.28 12.08 -14.21
N ASP A 63 -3.38 10.80 -13.82
CA ASP A 63 -4.31 9.88 -14.45
C ASP A 63 -5.78 10.30 -14.19
N GLY A 64 -6.65 10.02 -15.15
CA GLY A 64 -8.08 10.24 -15.00
C GLY A 64 -8.68 9.48 -13.80
N PRO A 65 -9.85 9.92 -13.28
CA PRO A 65 -10.46 9.33 -12.09
C PRO A 65 -10.72 7.83 -12.23
N ASP A 66 -10.98 7.33 -13.44
CA ASP A 66 -11.27 5.94 -13.76
C ASP A 66 -10.02 5.10 -14.09
N ALA A 67 -8.82 5.69 -14.04
CA ALA A 67 -7.60 4.96 -14.30
C ALA A 67 -7.37 3.87 -13.25
N PRO A 68 -6.93 2.68 -13.68
CA PRO A 68 -6.80 1.52 -12.80
C PRO A 68 -5.67 1.73 -11.79
N TRP A 69 -5.87 1.16 -10.61
CA TRP A 69 -4.85 1.07 -9.59
C TRP A 69 -3.99 -0.17 -9.81
N THR A 70 -2.68 -0.01 -9.74
CA THR A 70 -1.73 -1.13 -9.74
C THR A 70 -1.42 -1.52 -8.31
N ARG A 71 -1.53 -2.80 -7.97
CA ARG A 71 -1.10 -3.33 -6.68
C ARG A 71 0.41 -3.55 -6.70
N HIS A 72 1.10 -3.01 -5.70
CA HIS A 72 2.55 -3.08 -5.58
C HIS A 72 3.01 -3.98 -4.44
N ALA A 73 2.20 -4.08 -3.37
CA ALA A 73 2.47 -4.97 -2.25
C ALA A 73 1.18 -5.39 -1.55
N SER A 74 1.24 -6.53 -0.84
CA SER A 74 0.18 -7.09 0.01
C SER A 74 0.76 -7.74 1.25
#